data_AF-W2PPJ7-F1
#
_entry.id   AF-W2PPJ7-F1
#
_cell.length_a   1.000
_cell.length_b   1.000
_cell.length_c   1.000
_cell.angle_alpha   90.00
_cell.angle_beta   90.00
_cell.angle_gamma   90.00
#
_symmetry.space_group_name_H-M   'P 1'
#
loop_
_entity.id
_entity.type
_entity.pdbx_description
1 polymer ?
#
loop_
_entity_poly.entity_id
_entity_poly.type
_entity_poly.pdbx_seq_one_letter_code
_entity_poly.pdbx_strand_id
1 'polypeptide(L)'
;MVAIKTRSWFEDRKWLEQDWRKVESDVVLFEQETETLEISGDALRHRHQKLANEVISKFTSCPLSSEFATPTGKGLITFDNIVGGLCRGWLNDSPVDFCLEIIAGGVGHCLVLSTLAWSVGWPSTPKSPITDKKFIIHSMNLNGNHWGVIIVRLDYDEHTEKLHVRVYMYEPLIDEDYHKDMEVVWNGITEKDKLEKEGLRGFLERWHQSSAPKNALAISPIEWVETPQQPDFASCGVMVVAQVHSYLTGNHHWQLSNVSKDSIKVMRLRMLWVILCNSKERRISRSTADKVKLIHQQLADQLK
;
A
#
# COMPACT_ATOMS: atom_id res chain seq x y z
N MET A 1 -1.30 -12.47 -24.11
CA MET A 1 -1.98 -11.89 -22.92
C MET A 1 -3.04 -12.82 -22.33
N VAL A 2 -4.10 -13.21 -23.05
CA VAL A 2 -5.19 -14.05 -22.50
C VAL A 2 -4.70 -15.38 -21.91
N ALA A 3 -3.87 -16.14 -22.64
CA ALA A 3 -3.34 -17.42 -22.14
C ALA A 3 -2.48 -17.29 -20.87
N ILE A 4 -1.73 -16.20 -20.73
CA ILE A 4 -0.91 -15.90 -19.55
C ILE A 4 -1.83 -15.63 -18.36
N LYS A 5 -2.86 -14.80 -18.54
CA LYS A 5 -3.80 -14.45 -17.47
C LYS A 5 -4.61 -15.66 -17.00
N THR A 6 -5.05 -16.51 -17.92
CA THR A 6 -5.72 -17.76 -17.61
C THR A 6 -4.83 -18.67 -16.76
N ARG A 7 -3.54 -18.79 -17.12
CA ARG A 7 -2.57 -19.56 -16.33
C ARG A 7 -2.39 -18.98 -14.93
N SER A 8 -2.17 -17.68 -14.82
CA SER A 8 -2.05 -16.99 -13.52
C SER A 8 -3.29 -17.20 -12.64
N TRP A 9 -4.49 -17.15 -13.22
CA TRP A 9 -5.73 -17.44 -12.50
C TRP A 9 -5.75 -18.86 -11.94
N PHE A 10 -5.42 -19.88 -12.75
CA PHE A 10 -5.40 -21.28 -12.29
C PHE A 10 -4.36 -21.51 -11.20
N GLU A 11 -3.18 -20.92 -11.37
CA GLU A 11 -2.17 -20.96 -10.35
C GLU A 11 -2.75 -20.35 -9.06
N ASP A 12 -3.33 -19.15 -9.10
CA ASP A 12 -3.91 -18.42 -7.95
C ASP A 12 -4.97 -19.24 -7.22
N ARG A 13 -5.86 -19.88 -7.98
CA ARG A 13 -6.82 -20.84 -7.41
C ARG A 13 -6.13 -21.97 -6.68
N LYS A 14 -5.11 -22.60 -7.27
CA LYS A 14 -4.38 -23.71 -6.65
C LYS A 14 -3.69 -23.29 -5.34
N TRP A 15 -3.18 -22.06 -5.28
CA TRP A 15 -2.57 -21.53 -4.04
C TRP A 15 -3.63 -21.29 -2.96
N LEU A 16 -4.79 -20.76 -3.34
CA LEU A 16 -5.91 -20.56 -2.41
C LEU A 16 -6.49 -21.89 -1.91
N GLU A 17 -6.47 -22.95 -2.73
CA GLU A 17 -7.02 -24.28 -2.42
C GLU A 17 -6.14 -25.14 -1.51
N GLN A 18 -4.95 -24.66 -1.12
CA GLN A 18 -4.13 -25.35 -0.13
C GLN A 18 -4.85 -25.45 1.23
N ASP A 19 -4.38 -26.36 2.08
CA ASP A 19 -4.91 -26.52 3.43
C ASP A 19 -4.37 -25.44 4.38
N TRP A 20 -5.12 -24.34 4.49
CA TRP A 20 -4.75 -23.19 5.31
C TRP A 20 -4.71 -23.48 6.80
N ARG A 21 -5.31 -24.60 7.24
CA ARG A 21 -5.24 -25.05 8.63
C ARG A 21 -3.84 -25.52 9.04
N LYS A 22 -2.95 -25.73 8.07
CA LYS A 22 -1.54 -26.11 8.27
C LYS A 22 -0.58 -24.93 8.26
N VAL A 23 -1.07 -23.71 8.01
CA VAL A 23 -0.26 -22.50 8.00
C VAL A 23 -0.27 -21.90 9.41
N GLU A 24 0.85 -22.06 10.11
CA GLU A 24 1.03 -21.61 11.50
C GLU A 24 1.69 -20.23 11.52
N SER A 25 0.88 -19.19 11.37
CA SER A 25 1.35 -17.82 11.52
C SER A 25 0.24 -16.91 12.02
N ASP A 26 0.58 -16.06 12.99
CA ASP A 26 -0.28 -14.99 13.47
C ASP A 26 0.33 -13.66 13.02
N VAL A 27 -0.47 -12.84 12.34
CA VAL A 27 -0.01 -11.57 11.76
C VAL A 27 -0.98 -10.48 12.16
N VAL A 28 -0.46 -9.27 12.34
CA VAL A 28 -1.26 -8.11 12.75
C VAL A 28 -2.01 -7.47 11.58
N LEU A 29 -1.46 -7.54 10.37
CA LEU A 29 -2.03 -6.89 9.19
C LEU A 29 -3.51 -7.30 8.99
N PHE A 30 -4.41 -6.32 9.02
CA PHE A 30 -5.85 -6.49 8.85
C PHE A 30 -6.52 -7.46 9.83
N GLU A 31 -6.00 -7.57 11.05
CA GLU A 31 -6.53 -8.50 12.06
C GLU A 31 -7.97 -8.16 12.48
N GLN A 32 -8.33 -6.88 12.48
CA GLN A 32 -9.69 -6.42 12.79
C GLN A 32 -10.66 -6.79 11.67
N GLU A 33 -10.34 -6.42 10.43
CA GLU A 33 -11.20 -6.66 9.26
C GLU A 33 -11.40 -8.15 9.01
N THR A 34 -10.38 -8.95 9.28
CA THR A 34 -10.42 -10.39 9.07
C THR A 34 -10.94 -11.16 10.28
N GLU A 35 -11.39 -10.48 11.35
CA GLU A 35 -11.88 -11.12 12.58
C GLU A 35 -10.87 -12.12 13.15
N THR A 36 -9.59 -11.76 13.11
CA THR A 36 -8.48 -12.56 13.64
C THR A 36 -7.84 -11.96 14.89
N LEU A 37 -8.22 -10.74 15.25
CA LEU A 37 -7.85 -10.13 16.52
C LEU A 37 -8.29 -11.04 17.69
N GLU A 38 -7.41 -11.24 18.67
CA GLU A 38 -7.64 -12.00 19.91
C GLU A 38 -7.93 -13.51 19.76
N ILE A 39 -7.91 -14.07 18.54
CA ILE A 39 -8.02 -15.52 18.33
C ILE A 39 -6.66 -16.13 17.99
N SER A 40 -6.40 -17.34 18.50
CA SER A 40 -5.11 -18.01 18.30
C SER A 40 -5.29 -19.51 18.08
N GLY A 41 -4.18 -20.20 17.79
CA GLY A 41 -4.15 -21.65 17.62
C GLY A 41 -5.14 -22.14 16.57
N ASP A 42 -5.94 -23.14 16.92
CA ASP A 42 -6.86 -23.80 15.99
C ASP A 42 -7.92 -22.84 15.44
N ALA A 43 -8.45 -21.92 16.28
CA ALA A 43 -9.46 -20.97 15.84
C ALA A 43 -8.94 -20.04 14.73
N LEU A 44 -7.72 -19.53 14.89
CA LEU A 44 -7.04 -18.70 13.90
C LEU A 44 -6.82 -19.47 12.59
N ARG A 45 -6.35 -20.72 12.68
CA ARG A 45 -6.12 -21.58 11.49
C ARG A 45 -7.41 -21.93 10.74
N HIS A 46 -8.52 -22.12 11.46
CA HIS A 46 -9.84 -22.26 10.84
C HIS A 46 -10.30 -20.95 10.18
N ARG A 47 -10.00 -19.79 10.79
CA ARG A 47 -10.31 -18.50 10.18
C ARG A 47 -9.53 -18.28 8.89
N HIS A 48 -8.25 -18.61 8.82
CA HIS A 48 -7.49 -18.57 7.55
C HIS A 48 -8.16 -19.40 6.45
N GLN A 49 -8.60 -20.62 6.74
CA GLN A 49 -9.32 -21.44 5.77
C GLN A 49 -10.63 -20.79 5.32
N LYS A 50 -11.38 -20.17 6.25
CA LYS A 50 -12.62 -19.46 5.92
C LYS A 50 -12.36 -18.26 5.00
N LEU A 51 -11.35 -17.44 5.29
CA LEU A 51 -10.94 -16.31 4.44
C LEU A 51 -10.58 -16.80 3.03
N ALA A 52 -9.82 -17.88 2.92
CA ALA A 52 -9.48 -18.47 1.62
C ALA A 52 -10.73 -18.90 0.85
N ASN A 53 -11.67 -19.60 1.48
CA ASN A 53 -12.92 -20.02 0.84
C ASN A 53 -13.76 -18.83 0.34
N GLU A 54 -13.80 -17.73 1.10
CA GLU A 54 -14.49 -16.49 0.72
C GLU A 54 -13.83 -15.84 -0.51
N VAL A 55 -12.50 -15.79 -0.55
CA VAL A 55 -11.74 -15.32 -1.74
C VAL A 55 -11.95 -16.24 -2.94
N ILE A 56 -11.95 -17.56 -2.73
CA ILE A 56 -12.23 -18.55 -3.78
C ILE A 56 -13.61 -18.32 -4.41
N SER A 57 -14.62 -18.02 -3.58
CA SER A 57 -15.96 -17.70 -4.08
C SER A 57 -15.92 -16.51 -5.04
N LYS A 58 -15.15 -15.45 -4.73
CA LYS A 58 -14.97 -14.29 -5.61
C LYS A 58 -14.27 -14.64 -6.91
N PHE A 59 -13.24 -15.50 -6.87
CA PHE A 59 -12.61 -15.97 -8.11
C PHE A 59 -13.57 -16.74 -9.03
N THR A 60 -14.56 -17.43 -8.46
CA THR A 60 -15.58 -18.17 -9.22
C THR A 60 -16.69 -17.27 -9.74
N SER A 61 -17.08 -16.23 -9.00
CA SER A 61 -18.25 -15.40 -9.33
C SER A 61 -17.93 -14.13 -10.12
N CYS A 62 -16.73 -13.58 -10.00
CA CYS A 62 -16.40 -12.26 -10.55
C CYS A 62 -15.63 -12.37 -11.88
N PRO A 63 -16.06 -11.67 -12.95
CA PRO A 63 -15.24 -11.54 -14.15
C PRO A 63 -13.96 -10.74 -13.86
N LEU A 64 -12.89 -10.97 -14.62
CA LEU A 64 -11.62 -10.21 -14.49
C LEU A 64 -11.80 -8.70 -14.66
N SER A 65 -12.84 -8.28 -15.38
CA SER A 65 -13.22 -6.87 -15.53
C SER A 65 -14.01 -6.33 -14.33
N SER A 66 -14.12 -7.03 -13.21
CA SER A 66 -14.78 -6.48 -12.02
C SER A 66 -13.90 -5.41 -11.38
N GLU A 67 -14.51 -4.36 -10.86
CA GLU A 67 -13.81 -3.32 -10.10
C GLU A 67 -14.21 -3.38 -8.64
N PHE A 68 -13.27 -3.11 -7.76
CA PHE A 68 -13.47 -3.00 -6.32
C PHE A 68 -13.08 -1.59 -5.91
N ALA A 69 -13.94 -0.94 -5.12
CA ALA A 69 -13.65 0.36 -4.54
C ALA A 69 -13.45 0.23 -3.03
N THR A 70 -12.50 1.00 -2.50
CA THR A 70 -12.31 1.09 -1.04
C THR A 70 -13.60 1.59 -0.36
N PRO A 71 -13.80 1.33 0.94
CA PRO A 71 -14.98 1.83 1.66
C PRO A 71 -15.15 3.36 1.57
N THR A 72 -14.04 4.10 1.49
CA THR A 72 -14.02 5.57 1.32
C THR A 72 -14.31 6.02 -0.12
N GLY A 73 -14.30 5.08 -1.09
CA GLY A 73 -14.48 5.34 -2.52
C GLY A 73 -13.28 6.00 -3.20
N LYS A 74 -12.16 6.21 -2.48
CA LYS A 74 -10.96 6.90 -3.00
C LYS A 74 -10.04 5.99 -3.80
N GLY A 75 -9.98 4.71 -3.46
CA GLY A 75 -9.18 3.71 -4.19
C GLY A 75 -10.06 2.85 -5.08
N LEU A 76 -9.54 2.45 -6.24
CA LEU A 76 -10.17 1.55 -7.19
C LEU A 76 -9.14 0.53 -7.67
N ILE A 77 -9.53 -0.74 -7.77
CA ILE A 77 -8.69 -1.81 -8.32
C ILE A 77 -9.53 -2.76 -9.15
N THR A 78 -8.99 -3.21 -10.28
CA THR A 78 -9.63 -4.24 -11.12
C THR A 78 -9.23 -5.62 -10.64
N PHE A 79 -10.12 -6.61 -10.85
CA PHE A 79 -9.79 -7.99 -10.52
C PHE A 79 -8.60 -8.48 -11.35
N ASP A 80 -8.47 -8.01 -12.60
CA ASP A 80 -7.30 -8.26 -13.42
C ASP A 80 -6.00 -7.84 -12.70
N ASN A 81 -5.91 -6.65 -12.13
CA ASN A 81 -4.68 -6.19 -11.45
C ASN A 81 -4.28 -7.02 -10.21
N ILE A 82 -5.18 -7.86 -9.70
CA ILE A 82 -4.95 -8.74 -8.55
C ILE A 82 -4.42 -10.11 -9.01
N VAL A 83 -5.03 -10.67 -10.05
CA VAL A 83 -4.73 -12.02 -10.55
C VAL A 83 -3.32 -12.09 -11.12
N GLY A 84 -2.54 -13.03 -10.59
CA GLY A 84 -1.14 -13.28 -10.94
C GLY A 84 -0.14 -12.41 -10.19
N GLY A 85 -0.59 -11.47 -9.37
CA GLY A 85 0.29 -10.61 -8.55
C GLY A 85 0.23 -10.97 -7.07
N LEU A 86 -0.96 -10.85 -6.45
CA LEU A 86 -1.06 -10.85 -4.99
C LEU A 86 -0.70 -12.20 -4.35
N CYS A 87 -1.12 -13.32 -4.95
CA CYS A 87 -0.88 -14.65 -4.40
C CYS A 87 0.60 -15.05 -4.47
N ARG A 88 1.29 -14.65 -5.54
CA ARG A 88 2.63 -15.14 -5.87
C ARG A 88 3.41 -14.11 -6.70
N GLY A 89 4.33 -13.42 -6.06
CA GLY A 89 5.29 -12.55 -6.72
C GLY A 89 5.26 -11.11 -6.26
N TRP A 90 5.86 -10.25 -7.08
CA TRP A 90 5.98 -8.82 -6.83
C TRP A 90 4.63 -8.15 -6.98
N LEU A 91 4.29 -7.34 -5.97
CA LEU A 91 3.14 -6.47 -6.08
C LEU A 91 3.46 -5.35 -7.08
N ASN A 92 2.51 -5.03 -7.94
CA ASN A 92 2.53 -3.76 -8.67
C ASN A 92 1.89 -2.66 -7.81
N ASP A 93 1.80 -1.46 -8.36
CA ASP A 93 1.29 -0.26 -7.68
C ASP A 93 -0.14 -0.42 -7.16
N SER A 94 -1.02 -1.06 -7.95
CA SER A 94 -2.47 -1.09 -7.67
C SER A 94 -2.84 -1.69 -6.31
N PRO A 95 -2.41 -2.92 -5.94
CA PRO A 95 -2.74 -3.48 -4.63
C PRO A 95 -2.02 -2.79 -3.47
N VAL A 96 -0.85 -2.18 -3.69
CA VAL A 96 -0.16 -1.40 -2.66
C VAL A 96 -0.98 -0.15 -2.36
N ASP A 97 -1.22 0.70 -3.36
CA ASP A 97 -2.03 1.93 -3.22
C ASP A 97 -3.42 1.62 -2.63
N PHE A 98 -4.09 0.58 -3.12
CA PHE A 98 -5.42 0.21 -2.65
C PHE A 98 -5.45 -0.21 -1.18
N CYS A 99 -4.50 -1.04 -0.74
CA CYS A 99 -4.42 -1.46 0.66
C CYS A 99 -4.05 -0.29 1.57
N LEU A 100 -3.12 0.59 1.16
CA LEU A 100 -2.77 1.78 1.92
C LEU A 100 -3.97 2.72 2.09
N GLU A 101 -4.79 2.90 1.05
CA GLU A 101 -6.04 3.67 1.12
C GLU A 101 -7.08 3.04 2.06
N ILE A 102 -7.18 1.71 2.13
CA ILE A 102 -8.03 1.03 3.13
C ILE A 102 -7.54 1.34 4.55
N ILE A 103 -6.25 1.14 4.82
CA ILE A 103 -5.65 1.36 6.14
C ILE A 103 -5.85 2.82 6.57
N ALA A 104 -5.48 3.77 5.70
CA ALA A 104 -5.62 5.19 5.93
C ALA A 104 -7.08 5.62 6.11
N GLY A 105 -8.00 4.99 5.37
CA GLY A 105 -9.44 5.21 5.51
C GLY A 105 -9.99 4.75 6.86
N GLY A 106 -9.52 3.62 7.38
CA GLY A 106 -9.91 3.09 8.69
C GLY A 106 -9.42 3.94 9.86
N VAL A 107 -8.19 4.45 9.79
CA VAL A 107 -7.62 5.32 10.84
C VAL A 107 -8.12 6.76 10.76
N GLY A 108 -8.41 7.25 9.56
CA GLY A 108 -8.86 8.62 9.32
C GLY A 108 -7.74 9.65 9.49
N HIS A 109 -7.98 10.89 9.04
CA HIS A 109 -7.01 12.00 9.08
C HIS A 109 -5.66 11.69 8.40
N CYS A 110 -5.63 10.75 7.47
CA CYS A 110 -4.45 10.39 6.70
C CYS A 110 -4.52 10.98 5.28
N LEU A 111 -3.36 11.15 4.66
CA LEU A 111 -3.19 11.36 3.21
C LEU A 111 -2.30 10.25 2.67
N VAL A 112 -2.82 9.43 1.75
CA VAL A 112 -2.00 8.50 0.97
C VAL A 112 -1.70 9.19 -0.36
N LEU A 113 -0.41 9.28 -0.70
CA LEU A 113 0.05 9.74 -1.99
C LEU A 113 0.27 8.52 -2.88
N SER A 114 -0.18 8.60 -4.13
CA SER A 114 0.03 7.52 -5.10
C SER A 114 1.50 7.11 -5.17
N THR A 115 1.75 5.82 -5.40
CA THR A 115 3.10 5.29 -5.61
C THR A 115 3.85 5.96 -6.75
N LEU A 116 3.13 6.55 -7.70
CA LEU A 116 3.66 7.25 -8.86
C LEU A 116 3.92 8.75 -8.61
N ALA A 117 3.60 9.28 -7.43
CA ALA A 117 3.70 10.71 -7.14
C ALA A 117 5.13 11.25 -7.34
N TRP A 118 6.15 10.46 -6.96
CA TRP A 118 7.53 10.80 -7.28
C TRP A 118 7.75 10.87 -8.80
N SER A 119 7.35 9.86 -9.56
CA SER A 119 7.63 9.79 -11.00
C SER A 119 6.88 10.84 -11.83
N VAL A 120 5.62 11.12 -11.50
CA VAL A 120 4.72 12.00 -12.27
C VAL A 120 4.73 13.43 -11.76
N GLY A 121 5.07 13.63 -10.48
CA GLY A 121 5.00 14.91 -9.79
C GLY A 121 3.99 14.89 -8.65
N TRP A 122 4.31 15.64 -7.60
CA TRP A 122 3.45 15.73 -6.42
C TRP A 122 2.11 16.41 -6.78
N PRO A 123 1.00 16.00 -6.13
CA PRO A 123 -0.29 16.61 -6.37
C PRO A 123 -0.29 18.09 -5.95
N SER A 124 -1.28 18.85 -6.40
CA SER A 124 -1.50 20.21 -5.89
C SER A 124 -1.78 20.20 -4.38
N THR A 125 -1.58 21.35 -3.73
CA THR A 125 -1.75 21.43 -2.28
C THR A 125 -3.19 21.10 -1.90
N PRO A 126 -3.43 20.20 -0.94
CA PRO A 126 -4.77 19.95 -0.44
C PRO A 126 -5.41 21.20 0.16
N LYS A 127 -6.72 21.34 -0.02
CA LYS A 127 -7.49 22.48 0.54
C LYS A 127 -7.65 22.40 2.06
N SER A 128 -7.64 21.19 2.62
CA SER A 128 -7.70 21.02 4.08
C SER A 128 -6.38 21.47 4.71
N PRO A 129 -6.40 22.09 5.90
CA PRO A 129 -5.21 22.36 6.69
C PRO A 129 -4.33 21.11 6.88
N ILE A 130 -3.01 21.31 6.82
CA ILE A 130 -2.06 20.22 7.14
C ILE A 130 -2.17 19.78 8.60
N THR A 131 -2.56 20.69 9.50
CA THR A 131 -2.78 20.45 10.94
C THR A 131 -3.93 19.49 11.21
N ASP A 132 -4.84 19.29 10.25
CA ASP A 132 -5.96 18.34 10.38
C ASP A 132 -5.55 16.89 10.08
N LYS A 133 -4.28 16.68 9.69
CA LYS A 133 -3.74 15.37 9.34
C LYS A 133 -2.88 14.81 10.46
N LYS A 134 -2.97 13.50 10.62
CA LYS A 134 -2.12 12.70 11.50
C LYS A 134 -0.97 12.04 10.73
N PHE A 135 -1.22 11.64 9.48
CA PHE A 135 -0.23 10.95 8.67
C PHE A 135 -0.25 11.39 7.20
N ILE A 136 0.93 11.42 6.59
CA ILE A 136 1.13 11.40 5.13
C ILE A 136 1.92 10.13 4.81
N ILE A 137 1.43 9.34 3.88
CA ILE A 137 2.01 8.05 3.49
C ILE A 137 2.38 8.12 2.02
N HIS A 138 3.62 7.76 1.68
CA HIS A 138 4.05 7.58 0.31
C HIS A 138 4.88 6.31 0.21
N SER A 139 4.34 5.28 -0.44
CA SER A 139 5.12 4.13 -0.89
C SER A 139 5.69 4.42 -2.28
N MET A 140 6.83 3.83 -2.63
CA MET A 140 7.46 4.03 -3.93
C MET A 140 8.09 2.74 -4.44
N ASN A 141 8.01 2.55 -5.77
CA ASN A 141 8.69 1.47 -6.45
C ASN A 141 10.11 1.93 -6.81
N LEU A 142 11.09 1.42 -6.06
CA LEU A 142 12.51 1.68 -6.26
C LEU A 142 13.02 0.79 -7.40
N ASN A 143 13.60 1.41 -8.42
CA ASN A 143 14.22 0.75 -9.57
C ASN A 143 13.31 -0.24 -10.34
N GLY A 144 11.99 -0.09 -10.20
CA GLY A 144 10.98 -0.89 -10.91
C GLY A 144 10.80 -2.31 -10.38
N ASN A 145 11.49 -2.70 -9.31
CA ASN A 145 11.51 -4.07 -8.79
C ASN A 145 11.46 -4.18 -7.27
N HIS A 146 11.47 -3.05 -6.55
CA HIS A 146 11.59 -3.05 -5.10
C HIS A 146 10.67 -1.99 -4.47
N TRP A 147 10.22 -2.19 -3.23
CA TRP A 147 9.23 -1.30 -2.59
C TRP A 147 9.78 -0.72 -1.29
N GLY A 148 9.79 0.62 -1.20
CA GLY A 148 10.04 1.36 0.03
C GLY A 148 8.84 2.21 0.43
N VAL A 149 8.82 2.71 1.67
CA VAL A 149 7.77 3.62 2.15
C VAL A 149 8.30 4.71 3.08
N ILE A 150 7.79 5.91 2.89
CA ILE A 150 7.94 7.05 3.79
C ILE A 150 6.61 7.25 4.52
N ILE A 151 6.66 7.19 5.85
CA ILE A 151 5.53 7.43 6.74
C ILE A 151 5.84 8.71 7.53
N VAL A 152 5.10 9.77 7.23
CA VAL A 152 5.23 11.04 7.93
C VAL A 152 4.13 11.14 8.96
N ARG A 153 4.49 11.26 10.24
CA ARG A 153 3.57 11.54 11.33
C ARG A 153 3.56 13.04 11.62
N LEU A 154 2.35 13.58 11.74
CA LEU A 154 2.07 14.98 11.99
C LEU A 154 1.40 15.11 13.36
N ASP A 155 2.03 15.84 14.26
CA ASP A 155 1.49 16.12 15.59
C ASP A 155 1.44 17.65 15.77
N TYR A 156 0.24 18.23 15.74
CA TYR A 156 0.04 19.66 15.97
C TYR A 156 -0.18 19.94 17.46
N ASP A 157 0.63 20.83 18.02
CA ASP A 157 0.48 21.35 19.38
C ASP A 157 -0.21 22.72 19.33
N GLU A 158 -1.46 22.77 19.77
CA GLU A 158 -2.27 23.99 19.82
C GLU A 158 -1.73 25.04 20.80
N HIS A 159 -1.03 24.62 21.86
CA HIS A 159 -0.52 25.55 22.88
C HIS A 159 0.72 26.31 22.40
N THR A 160 1.57 25.65 21.62
CA THR A 160 2.79 26.25 21.07
C THR A 160 2.64 26.69 19.61
N GLU A 161 1.45 26.49 19.02
CA GLU A 161 1.14 26.71 17.61
C GLU A 161 2.18 26.07 16.69
N LYS A 162 2.62 24.86 17.03
CA LYS A 162 3.73 24.18 16.39
C LYS A 162 3.32 22.84 15.78
N LEU A 163 3.63 22.65 14.50
CA LEU A 163 3.49 21.37 13.82
C LEU A 163 4.81 20.59 13.92
N HIS A 164 4.78 19.48 14.65
CA HIS A 164 5.86 18.52 14.70
C HIS A 164 5.70 17.47 13.61
N VAL A 165 6.76 17.26 12.84
CA VAL A 165 6.82 16.31 11.73
C VAL A 165 7.87 15.27 12.04
N ARG A 166 7.45 14.02 12.20
CA ARG A 166 8.34 12.85 12.36
C ARG A 166 8.30 12.03 11.08
N VAL A 167 9.46 11.59 10.61
CA VAL A 167 9.62 10.93 9.31
C VAL A 167 10.21 9.55 9.54
N TYR A 168 9.46 8.52 9.18
CA TYR A 168 9.90 7.14 9.25
C TYR A 168 10.11 6.62 7.83
N MET A 169 11.25 6.00 7.56
CA MET A 169 11.53 5.32 6.29
C MET A 169 11.72 3.84 6.52
N TYR A 170 11.12 3.04 5.65
CA TYR A 170 11.20 1.59 5.73
C TYR A 170 11.45 0.99 4.35
N GLU A 171 12.49 0.17 4.28
CA GLU A 171 12.88 -0.63 3.13
C GLU A 171 13.12 -2.08 3.61
N PRO A 172 12.35 -3.08 3.13
CA PRO A 172 12.36 -4.43 3.69
C PRO A 172 13.66 -5.26 3.58
N LEU A 173 14.62 -4.89 2.73
CA LEU A 173 15.96 -5.48 2.59
C LEU A 173 17.02 -4.78 3.43
N ILE A 174 16.78 -3.52 3.81
CA ILE A 174 17.75 -2.65 4.50
C ILE A 174 19.02 -2.50 3.67
N ASP A 175 18.82 -2.19 2.39
CA ASP A 175 19.89 -1.95 1.43
C ASP A 175 20.23 -0.45 1.40
N GLU A 176 21.50 -0.13 1.63
CA GLU A 176 22.00 1.24 1.67
C GLU A 176 21.84 1.99 0.35
N ASP A 177 21.80 1.31 -0.80
CA ASP A 177 21.57 1.98 -2.08
C ASP A 177 20.09 2.36 -2.23
N TYR A 178 19.17 1.51 -1.79
CA TYR A 178 17.75 1.88 -1.71
C TYR A 178 17.49 2.98 -0.68
N HIS A 179 18.24 3.01 0.42
CA HIS A 179 18.15 4.10 1.40
C HIS A 179 18.47 5.46 0.76
N LYS A 180 19.55 5.55 -0.01
CA LYS A 180 19.92 6.78 -0.74
C LYS A 180 18.82 7.19 -1.71
N ASP A 181 18.27 6.25 -2.46
CA ASP A 181 17.18 6.53 -3.41
C ASP A 181 15.94 7.11 -2.70
N MET A 182 15.58 6.57 -1.54
CA MET A 182 14.46 7.08 -0.73
C MET A 182 14.74 8.46 -0.13
N GLU A 183 15.97 8.72 0.31
CA GLU A 183 16.37 10.07 0.77
C GLU A 183 16.27 11.10 -0.36
N VAL A 184 16.56 10.72 -1.60
CA VAL A 184 16.33 11.57 -2.78
C VAL A 184 14.84 11.84 -2.98
N VAL A 185 13.95 10.84 -2.82
CA VAL A 185 12.49 11.05 -2.90
C VAL A 185 12.01 12.03 -1.82
N TRP A 186 12.57 11.94 -0.62
CA TRP A 186 12.23 12.84 0.48
C TRP A 186 12.73 14.27 0.26
N ASN A 187 14.02 14.43 -0.05
CA ASN A 187 14.67 15.74 -0.14
C ASN A 187 14.39 16.45 -1.47
N GLY A 188 14.21 15.69 -2.55
CA GLY A 188 14.16 16.20 -3.92
C GLY A 188 15.54 16.27 -4.57
N ILE A 189 15.56 16.78 -5.80
CA ILE A 189 16.78 16.98 -6.60
C ILE A 189 16.95 18.48 -6.81
N THR A 190 18.04 19.04 -6.26
CA THR A 190 18.37 20.47 -6.37
C THR A 190 19.68 20.77 -7.11
N GLU A 191 20.31 19.74 -7.69
CA GLU A 191 21.57 19.90 -8.43
C GLU A 191 21.34 20.64 -9.75
N LYS A 192 22.16 21.67 -10.03
CA LYS A 192 22.00 22.56 -11.19
C LYS A 192 22.07 21.88 -12.56
N ASP A 193 22.70 20.71 -12.63
CA ASP A 193 22.87 19.95 -13.88
C ASP A 193 21.85 18.80 -14.04
N LYS A 194 20.95 18.63 -13.06
CA LYS A 194 19.83 17.69 -13.12
C LYS A 194 18.52 18.46 -13.22
N LEU A 195 17.46 17.77 -13.67
CA LEU A 195 16.11 18.32 -13.62
C LEU A 195 15.73 18.56 -12.16
N GLU A 196 15.58 19.83 -11.78
CA GLU A 196 15.10 20.21 -10.45
C GLU A 196 13.75 19.54 -10.19
N LYS A 197 13.65 18.86 -9.03
CA LYS A 197 12.48 18.07 -8.70
C LYS A 197 12.19 18.22 -7.22
N GLU A 198 11.01 18.76 -6.91
CA GLU A 198 10.51 18.84 -5.53
C GLU A 198 10.52 17.44 -4.91
N GLY A 199 10.93 17.32 -3.63
CA GLY A 199 10.78 16.12 -2.83
C GLY A 199 9.52 16.14 -1.96
N LEU A 200 9.22 15.03 -1.29
CA LEU A 200 8.07 14.96 -0.37
C LEU A 200 8.15 16.02 0.74
N ARG A 201 9.37 16.36 1.18
CA ARG A 201 9.62 17.45 2.12
C ARG A 201 9.13 18.79 1.58
N GLY A 202 9.47 19.12 0.33
CA GLY A 202 9.03 20.37 -0.31
C GLY A 202 7.51 20.43 -0.45
N PHE A 203 6.89 19.30 -0.84
CA PHE A 203 5.43 19.17 -0.88
C PHE A 203 4.78 19.47 0.48
N LEU A 204 5.36 18.96 1.56
CA LEU A 204 4.90 19.19 2.93
C LEU A 204 5.07 20.66 3.33
N GLU A 205 6.26 21.23 3.08
CA GLU A 205 6.60 22.62 3.42
C GLU A 205 5.68 23.61 2.69
N ARG A 206 5.41 23.40 1.40
CA ARG A 206 4.48 24.27 0.65
C ARG A 206 3.04 24.14 1.15
N TRP A 207 2.62 22.95 1.59
CA TRP A 207 1.28 22.77 2.16
C TRP A 207 1.14 23.43 3.52
N HIS A 208 2.15 23.30 4.38
CA HIS A 208 2.23 24.05 5.63
C HIS A 208 2.18 25.56 5.37
N GLN A 209 3.02 26.07 4.47
CA GLN A 209 3.07 27.50 4.15
C GLN A 209 1.72 28.03 3.63
N SER A 210 0.98 27.26 2.84
CA SER A 210 -0.30 27.72 2.30
C SER A 210 -1.45 27.65 3.31
N SER A 211 -1.40 26.71 4.26
CA SER A 211 -2.55 26.37 5.11
C SER A 211 -2.39 26.73 6.59
N ALA A 212 -1.15 26.84 7.08
CA ALA A 212 -0.82 27.20 8.45
C ALA A 212 0.45 28.10 8.52
N PRO A 213 0.53 29.21 7.75
CA PRO A 213 1.76 30.01 7.64
C PRO A 213 2.23 30.67 8.94
N LYS A 214 1.35 30.78 9.95
CA LYS A 214 1.68 31.38 11.25
C LYS A 214 2.26 30.36 12.23
N ASN A 215 2.06 29.08 11.96
CA ASN A 215 2.46 28.00 12.84
C ASN A 215 3.94 27.72 12.64
N ALA A 216 4.65 27.34 13.70
CA ALA A 216 6.02 26.91 13.58
C ALA A 216 6.06 25.48 12.99
N LEU A 217 6.93 25.24 12.00
CA LEU A 217 7.17 23.92 11.44
C LEU A 217 8.47 23.33 12.00
N ALA A 218 8.41 22.16 12.63
CA ALA A 218 9.59 21.44 13.07
C ALA A 218 9.63 20.03 12.49
N ILE A 219 10.59 19.80 11.60
CA ILE A 219 10.83 18.51 10.95
C ILE A 219 12.00 17.81 11.65
N SER A 220 11.74 16.65 12.24
CA SER A 220 12.77 15.80 12.84
C SER A 220 13.65 15.16 11.75
N PRO A 221 14.87 14.72 12.10
CA PRO A 221 15.67 13.85 11.25
C PRO A 221 14.90 12.58 10.85
N ILE A 222 15.30 11.99 9.72
CA ILE A 222 14.75 10.72 9.25
C ILE A 222 15.06 9.62 10.26
N GLU A 223 14.04 8.84 10.61
CA GLU A 223 14.18 7.62 11.40
C GLU A 223 14.06 6.40 10.46
N TRP A 224 15.16 5.67 10.33
CA TRP A 224 15.19 4.42 9.57
C TRP A 224 14.61 3.28 10.41
N VAL A 225 13.64 2.59 9.83
CA VAL A 225 13.02 1.43 10.45
C VAL A 225 13.71 0.19 9.93
N GLU A 226 14.55 -0.42 10.76
CA GLU A 226 15.40 -1.54 10.36
C GLU A 226 14.72 -2.91 10.55
N THR A 227 13.44 -2.95 10.92
CA THR A 227 12.73 -4.20 11.18
C THR A 227 11.23 -4.12 10.88
N PRO A 228 10.61 -5.23 10.47
CA PRO A 228 11.23 -6.52 10.15
C PRO A 228 11.84 -6.59 8.74
N GLN A 229 12.79 -7.49 8.49
CA GLN A 229 13.28 -7.77 7.14
C GLN A 229 12.36 -8.74 6.39
N GLN A 230 12.30 -8.63 5.06
CA GLN A 230 11.58 -9.61 4.26
C GLN A 230 12.33 -10.96 4.22
N PRO A 231 11.61 -12.10 4.26
CA PRO A 231 12.22 -13.44 4.22
C PRO A 231 12.62 -13.92 2.82
N ASP A 232 12.33 -13.12 1.79
CA ASP A 232 12.56 -13.44 0.38
C ASP A 232 12.79 -12.16 -0.43
N PHE A 233 13.04 -12.28 -1.74
CA PHE A 233 13.28 -11.13 -2.63
C PHE A 233 11.99 -10.63 -3.33
N ALA A 234 10.82 -10.99 -2.85
CA ALA A 234 9.56 -10.75 -3.57
C ALA A 234 8.39 -10.23 -2.75
N SER A 235 8.60 -10.00 -1.46
CA SER A 235 7.54 -9.64 -0.53
C SER A 235 7.57 -8.18 -0.09
N CYS A 236 8.45 -7.37 -0.65
CA CYS A 236 8.67 -5.99 -0.22
C CYS A 236 7.38 -5.15 -0.24
N GLY A 237 6.54 -5.29 -1.26
CA GLY A 237 5.23 -4.60 -1.29
C GLY A 237 4.28 -5.03 -0.18
N VAL A 238 4.27 -6.32 0.20
CA VAL A 238 3.47 -6.82 1.33
C VAL A 238 3.99 -6.26 2.65
N MET A 239 5.32 -6.23 2.79
CA MET A 239 6.00 -5.71 3.98
C MET A 239 5.76 -4.22 4.16
N VAL A 240 5.81 -3.43 3.09
CA VAL A 240 5.47 -2.00 3.11
C VAL A 240 4.04 -1.78 3.61
N VAL A 241 3.06 -2.55 3.09
CA VAL A 241 1.66 -2.45 3.54
C VAL A 241 1.52 -2.83 5.02
N ALA A 242 2.18 -3.91 5.46
CA ALA A 242 2.20 -4.32 6.86
C ALA A 242 2.82 -3.26 7.78
N GLN A 243 3.90 -2.62 7.34
CA GLN A 243 4.58 -1.58 8.10
C GLN A 243 3.71 -0.34 8.27
N VAL A 244 3.05 0.11 7.20
CA VAL A 244 2.12 1.23 7.29
C VAL A 244 0.97 0.90 8.24
N HIS A 245 0.39 -0.30 8.15
CA HIS A 245 -0.65 -0.75 9.08
C HIS A 245 -0.19 -0.67 10.53
N SER A 246 1.01 -1.17 10.86
CA SER A 246 1.59 -1.12 12.20
C SER A 246 1.71 0.31 12.74
N TYR A 247 2.27 1.24 11.95
CA TYR A 247 2.44 2.63 12.37
C TYR A 247 1.11 3.37 12.56
N LEU A 248 0.16 3.18 11.65
CA LEU A 248 -1.12 3.90 11.68
C LEU A 248 -2.03 3.38 12.80
N THR A 249 -1.94 2.09 13.15
CA THR A 249 -2.72 1.48 14.24
C THR A 249 -2.03 1.56 15.61
N GLY A 250 -0.77 2.01 15.66
CA GLY A 250 0.04 2.07 16.88
C GLY A 250 0.51 0.69 17.38
N ASN A 251 0.35 -0.37 16.59
CA ASN A 251 0.79 -1.72 16.96
C ASN A 251 2.26 -1.92 16.58
N HIS A 252 3.16 -1.37 17.40
CA HIS A 252 4.61 -1.41 17.17
C HIS A 252 5.26 -2.77 17.46
N HIS A 253 4.55 -3.72 18.09
CA HIS A 253 5.07 -5.08 18.33
C HIS A 253 5.43 -5.81 17.03
N TRP A 254 4.81 -5.41 15.91
CA TRP A 254 5.16 -5.86 14.57
C TRP A 254 6.65 -5.66 14.24
N GLN A 255 7.25 -4.56 14.69
CA GLN A 255 8.67 -4.26 14.44
C GLN A 255 9.61 -5.29 15.10
N LEU A 256 9.17 -5.97 16.15
CA LEU A 256 9.96 -6.97 16.86
C LEU A 256 9.79 -8.39 16.30
N SER A 257 8.92 -8.57 15.30
CA SER A 257 8.52 -9.89 14.83
C SER A 257 9.48 -10.42 13.76
N ASN A 258 9.89 -11.68 13.87
CA ASN A 258 10.54 -12.36 12.75
C ASN A 258 9.49 -12.79 11.72
N VAL A 259 9.61 -12.31 10.48
CA VAL A 259 8.61 -12.57 9.44
C VAL A 259 8.98 -13.83 8.67
N SER A 260 8.18 -14.89 8.82
CA SER A 260 8.37 -16.14 8.10
C SER A 260 7.69 -16.13 6.73
N LYS A 261 8.00 -17.12 5.89
CA LYS A 261 7.27 -17.35 4.62
C LYS A 261 5.77 -17.59 4.85
N ASP A 262 5.41 -18.21 5.96
CA ASP A 262 4.00 -18.44 6.31
C ASP A 262 3.32 -17.15 6.75
N SER A 263 4.02 -16.26 7.46
CA SER A 263 3.53 -14.90 7.73
C SER A 263 3.21 -14.16 6.44
N ILE A 264 4.11 -14.20 5.45
CA ILE A 264 3.86 -13.60 4.12
C ILE A 264 2.62 -14.19 3.46
N LYS A 265 2.43 -15.52 3.50
CA LYS A 265 1.24 -16.16 2.92
C LYS A 265 -0.04 -15.64 3.57
N VAL A 266 -0.07 -15.56 4.91
CA VAL A 266 -1.24 -15.05 5.64
C VAL A 266 -1.48 -13.58 5.31
N MET A 267 -0.45 -12.73 5.30
CA MET A 267 -0.59 -11.32 4.90
C MET A 267 -1.16 -11.16 3.50
N ARG A 268 -0.66 -11.93 2.51
CA ARG A 268 -1.20 -11.94 1.14
C ARG A 268 -2.66 -12.38 1.09
N LEU A 269 -3.01 -13.43 1.85
CA LEU A 269 -4.40 -13.89 1.96
C LEU A 269 -5.31 -12.82 2.54
N ARG A 270 -4.87 -12.14 3.60
CA ARG A 270 -5.63 -11.06 4.22
C ARG A 270 -5.79 -9.89 3.26
N MET A 271 -4.71 -9.43 2.61
CA MET A 271 -4.78 -8.40 1.55
C MET A 271 -5.79 -8.77 0.46
N LEU A 272 -5.74 -10.01 -0.08
CA LEU A 272 -6.71 -10.50 -1.07
C LEU A 272 -8.14 -10.38 -0.54
N TRP A 273 -8.36 -10.81 0.69
CA TRP A 273 -9.66 -10.78 1.31
C TRP A 273 -10.18 -9.35 1.50
N VAL A 274 -9.36 -8.41 1.97
CA VAL A 274 -9.84 -7.02 2.13
C VAL A 274 -10.18 -6.40 0.78
N ILE A 275 -9.40 -6.69 -0.25
CA ILE A 275 -9.66 -6.20 -1.61
C ILE A 275 -10.93 -6.81 -2.21
N LEU A 276 -11.14 -8.12 -2.08
CA LEU A 276 -12.21 -8.81 -2.81
C LEU A 276 -13.51 -8.96 -2.01
N CYS A 277 -13.40 -9.05 -0.68
CA CYS A 277 -14.50 -9.40 0.22
C CYS A 277 -14.92 -8.24 1.11
N ASN A 278 -14.00 -7.37 1.53
CA ASN A 278 -14.30 -6.20 2.37
C ASN A 278 -14.50 -4.89 1.58
N SER A 279 -14.33 -4.93 0.26
CA SER A 279 -14.48 -3.76 -0.62
C SER A 279 -15.80 -3.77 -1.37
N LYS A 280 -16.22 -2.60 -1.86
CA LYS A 280 -17.45 -2.47 -2.63
C LYS A 280 -17.21 -2.87 -4.09
N GLU A 281 -17.77 -4.00 -4.49
CA GLU A 281 -17.78 -4.44 -5.88
C GLU A 281 -18.61 -3.47 -6.74
N ARG A 282 -17.99 -2.98 -7.81
CA ARG A 282 -18.59 -2.11 -8.82
C ARG A 282 -18.72 -2.89 -10.12
N ARG A 283 -19.92 -2.93 -10.67
CA ARG A 283 -20.11 -3.36 -12.06
C ARG A 283 -19.62 -2.25 -12.98
N ILE A 284 -18.62 -2.57 -13.80
CA ILE A 284 -18.19 -1.68 -14.88
C ILE A 284 -19.40 -1.46 -15.80
N SER A 285 -19.77 -0.20 -16.02
CA SER A 285 -20.76 0.14 -17.04
C SER A 285 -20.17 -0.17 -18.42
N ARG A 286 -20.94 -0.77 -19.34
CA ARG A 286 -20.44 -1.15 -20.68
C ARG A 286 -19.69 0.00 -21.38
N SER A 287 -20.15 1.24 -21.22
CA SER A 287 -19.52 2.43 -21.79
C SER A 287 -18.11 2.72 -21.24
N THR A 288 -17.82 2.37 -19.99
CA THR A 288 -16.48 2.49 -19.40
C THR A 288 -15.54 1.43 -19.96
N ALA A 289 -16.01 0.19 -20.09
CA ALA A 289 -15.22 -0.90 -20.67
C ALA A 289 -14.81 -0.61 -22.12
N ASP A 290 -15.72 -0.05 -22.91
CA ASP A 290 -15.46 0.32 -24.31
C ASP A 290 -14.45 1.48 -24.42
N LYS A 291 -14.53 2.46 -23.52
CA LYS A 291 -13.55 3.57 -23.45
C LYS A 291 -12.15 3.10 -23.06
N VAL A 292 -12.03 2.21 -22.07
CA VAL A 292 -10.74 1.65 -21.65
C VAL A 292 -10.10 0.87 -22.79
N LYS A 293 -10.90 0.08 -23.53
CA LYS A 293 -10.44 -0.67 -24.70
C LYS A 293 -9.95 0.25 -25.83
N LEU A 294 -10.65 1.37 -26.06
CA LEU A 294 -10.27 2.37 -27.04
C LEU A 294 -8.95 3.07 -26.67
N ILE A 295 -8.78 3.45 -25.40
CA ILE A 295 -7.56 4.10 -24.90
C ILE A 295 -6.37 3.15 -25.00
N HIS A 296 -6.53 1.88 -24.63
CA HIS A 296 -5.46 0.88 -24.79
C HIS A 296 -5.07 0.67 -26.25
N GLN A 297 -6.02 0.70 -27.17
CA GLN A 297 -5.75 0.63 -28.61
C GLN A 297 -4.94 1.84 -29.08
N GLN A 298 -5.34 3.05 -28.68
CA GLN A 298 -4.65 4.29 -29.02
C GLN A 298 -3.22 4.35 -28.48
N LEU A 299 -2.99 3.90 -27.24
CA LEU A 299 -1.65 3.81 -26.64
C LEU A 299 -0.76 2.78 -27.36
N ALA A 300 -1.33 1.63 -27.75
CA ALA A 300 -0.59 0.62 -28.51
C ALA A 300 -0.22 1.09 -29.92
N ASP A 301 -1.05 1.91 -30.55
CA ASP A 301 -0.77 2.48 -31.87
C ASP A 301 0.24 3.64 -31.82
N GLN A 302 0.38 4.33 -30.69
CA GLN A 302 1.39 5.37 -30.45
C GLN A 302 2.78 4.82 -30.07
N LEU A 303 2.85 3.55 -29.70
CA LEU A 303 4.10 2.86 -29.32
C LEU A 303 4.67 1.99 -30.46
N LYS A 304 4.17 2.15 -31.69
CA LYS A 304 4.76 1.65 -32.94
C LYS A 304 5.48 2.77 -33.67
#